data_AF-A0A2L2FP11-F1
#
_entry.id   AF-A0A2L2FP11-F1
#
_cell.length_a   1.000
_cell.length_b   1.000
_cell.length_c   1.000
_cell.angle_alpha   90.00
_cell.angle_beta   90.00
_cell.angle_gamma   90.00
#
_symmetry.space_group_name_H-M   'P 1'
#
loop_
_entity.id
_entity.type
_entity.pdbx_description
1 polymer ?
#
loop_
_entity_poly.entity_id
_entity_poly.type
_entity_poly.pdbx_seq_one_letter_code
_entity_poly.pdbx_strand_id
1 'polypeptide(L)'
;MVGSIEAKALLSNGSVQLQHNGLNLEEKLDEFRRLLGKSDKDPLKIVSIGAGAWGSVFAALLQESYGGFRDKFQIRIWRRPGKAVSRATAEHLFEVINSREDILRRLIRRCAYLKYVGARLGDRTLYADEILKDGFCLNMVDTPLCPLKVVTNLQEAVWDADIVVNGLPSTETRQVFEEISMYWKERITVPVIISLSKGIETALEPVPHIITPTKMIHQATGVPIENVLYLGGPNIAAEIYNKEYANARICGAEKWRKPLAKFLRQPHFIVWDNSDLVTHEVMGGLKNVYAIGAGMVAALTNESATSKSVYFAHCTSEMIFITHLLAEEPEKLAGPLLADTCVTLLKGRNAWYGQMLAKGEINRDMGDSISGKGMIQGVSAVGAFYQLLSQSSLSIMHPEEKKPVAPVESCPILKTLYKILITREQSTQAILQALRDETLNDPRDRIEIAQSHAFYRPSLLDQP
;
A
#
# COMPACT_ATOMS: atom_id res chain seq x y z
N MET A 1 -48.58 -45.09 -10.63
CA MET A 1 -48.87 -43.64 -10.54
C MET A 1 -48.23 -43.16 -9.27
N VAL A 2 -47.23 -42.28 -9.18
CA VAL A 2 -46.56 -41.29 -10.04
C VAL A 2 -45.15 -41.21 -9.40
N GLY A 3 -44.01 -41.34 -10.08
CA GLY A 3 -43.47 -40.43 -11.09
C GLY A 3 -42.30 -39.65 -10.50
N SER A 4 -41.08 -39.99 -10.92
CA SER A 4 -39.79 -39.35 -10.63
C SER A 4 -39.66 -37.97 -11.27
N ILE A 5 -39.33 -36.91 -10.51
CA ILE A 5 -38.96 -35.58 -11.04
C ILE A 5 -37.81 -34.95 -10.22
N GLU A 6 -36.68 -34.78 -10.93
CA GLU A 6 -35.66 -33.72 -10.89
C GLU A 6 -34.69 -33.54 -9.70
N ALA A 7 -33.56 -34.25 -9.81
CA ALA A 7 -32.25 -33.84 -9.28
C ALA A 7 -31.39 -33.05 -10.30
N LYS A 8 -32.00 -32.30 -11.23
CA LYS A 8 -31.30 -31.61 -12.34
C LYS A 8 -31.18 -30.07 -12.24
N ALA A 9 -31.79 -29.44 -11.24
CA ALA A 9 -31.89 -27.96 -11.19
C ALA A 9 -30.78 -27.22 -10.41
N LEU A 10 -29.88 -27.92 -9.71
CA LEU A 10 -28.85 -27.28 -8.86
C LEU A 10 -27.48 -27.09 -9.55
N LEU A 11 -27.25 -27.70 -10.71
CA LEU A 11 -25.99 -27.58 -11.47
C LEU A 11 -26.02 -26.50 -12.56
N SER A 12 -27.20 -25.97 -12.92
CA SER A 12 -27.33 -24.94 -13.97
C SER A 12 -27.20 -23.50 -13.46
N ASN A 13 -27.57 -23.21 -12.20
CA ASN A 13 -27.52 -21.84 -11.69
C ASN A 13 -26.09 -21.34 -11.44
N GLY A 14 -25.16 -22.22 -11.07
CA GLY A 14 -23.74 -21.88 -10.93
C GLY A 14 -23.07 -21.58 -12.27
N SER A 15 -23.40 -22.33 -13.33
CA SER A 15 -22.85 -22.09 -14.67
C SER A 15 -23.44 -20.84 -15.31
N VAL A 16 -24.72 -20.53 -15.09
CA VAL A 16 -25.35 -19.29 -15.58
C VAL A 16 -24.79 -18.06 -14.86
N GLN A 17 -24.60 -18.08 -13.53
CA GLN A 17 -23.94 -16.96 -12.81
C GLN A 17 -22.47 -16.78 -13.22
N LEU A 18 -21.73 -17.87 -13.44
CA LEU A 18 -20.35 -17.81 -13.93
C LEU A 18 -20.27 -17.29 -15.37
N GLN A 19 -21.20 -17.67 -16.26
CA GLN A 19 -21.30 -17.15 -17.62
C GLN A 19 -21.71 -15.67 -17.62
N HIS A 20 -22.68 -15.26 -16.80
CA HIS A 20 -23.13 -13.88 -16.71
C HIS A 20 -22.06 -12.95 -16.12
N ASN A 21 -21.31 -13.43 -15.12
CA ASN A 21 -20.14 -12.72 -14.58
C ASN A 21 -19.00 -12.67 -15.60
N GLY A 22 -18.77 -13.76 -16.34
CA GLY A 22 -17.75 -13.82 -17.40
C GLY A 22 -18.02 -12.81 -18.53
N LEU A 23 -19.25 -12.74 -19.02
CA LEU A 23 -19.67 -11.77 -20.05
C LEU A 23 -19.50 -10.32 -19.56
N ASN A 24 -19.89 -10.03 -18.31
CA ASN A 24 -19.70 -8.71 -17.71
C ASN A 24 -18.21 -8.33 -17.56
N LEU A 25 -17.35 -9.28 -17.18
CA LEU A 25 -15.90 -9.06 -17.09
C LEU A 25 -15.27 -8.81 -18.47
N GLU A 26 -15.68 -9.55 -19.49
CA GLU A 26 -15.20 -9.35 -20.86
C GLU A 26 -15.61 -7.97 -21.40
N GLU A 27 -16.87 -7.57 -21.21
CA GLU A 27 -17.37 -6.24 -21.59
C GLU A 27 -16.59 -5.11 -20.90
N LYS A 28 -16.33 -5.24 -19.59
CA LYS A 28 -15.49 -4.29 -18.84
C LYS A 28 -14.07 -4.20 -19.40
N LEU A 29 -13.47 -5.34 -19.74
CA LEU A 29 -12.13 -5.41 -20.32
C LEU A 29 -12.09 -4.74 -21.71
N ASP A 30 -13.07 -5.04 -22.56
CA ASP A 30 -13.14 -4.47 -23.91
C ASP A 30 -13.44 -2.96 -23.90
N GLU A 31 -14.28 -2.50 -22.98
CA GLU A 31 -14.51 -1.06 -22.76
C GLU A 31 -13.22 -0.33 -22.38
N PHE A 32 -12.45 -0.90 -21.46
CA PHE A 32 -11.19 -0.29 -21.04
C PHE A 32 -10.11 -0.37 -22.13
N ARG A 33 -10.06 -1.46 -22.90
CA ARG A 33 -9.20 -1.59 -24.09
C ARG A 33 -9.52 -0.53 -25.14
N ARG A 34 -10.80 -0.30 -25.45
CA ARG A 34 -11.23 0.75 -26.38
C ARG A 34 -10.80 2.14 -25.92
N LEU A 35 -10.88 2.43 -24.62
CA LEU A 35 -10.40 3.69 -24.05
C LEU A 35 -8.90 3.92 -24.31
N LEU A 36 -8.10 2.85 -24.32
CA LEU A 36 -6.67 2.90 -24.64
C LEU A 36 -6.37 2.82 -26.15
N GLY A 37 -7.40 2.87 -27.01
CA GLY A 37 -7.25 2.78 -28.47
C GLY A 37 -6.79 1.41 -28.97
N LYS A 38 -6.99 0.35 -28.17
CA LYS A 38 -6.56 -1.01 -28.51
C LYS A 38 -7.45 -1.62 -29.59
N SER A 39 -6.82 -2.27 -30.57
CA SER A 39 -7.52 -3.12 -31.53
C SER A 39 -7.87 -4.49 -30.94
N ASP A 40 -8.78 -5.24 -31.56
CA ASP A 40 -9.22 -6.55 -31.05
C ASP A 40 -8.07 -7.55 -30.85
N LYS A 41 -7.01 -7.43 -31.66
CA LYS A 41 -5.81 -8.31 -31.60
C LYS A 41 -4.70 -7.79 -30.69
N ASP A 42 -4.83 -6.58 -30.13
CA ASP A 42 -3.83 -6.00 -29.22
C ASP A 42 -4.30 -6.15 -27.77
N PRO A 43 -3.67 -7.02 -26.96
CA PRO A 43 -4.08 -7.22 -25.58
C PRO A 43 -3.77 -5.99 -24.72
N LEU A 44 -4.56 -5.82 -23.66
CA LEU A 44 -4.20 -4.96 -22.54
C LEU A 44 -3.02 -5.57 -21.78
N LYS A 45 -1.90 -4.87 -21.72
CA LYS A 45 -0.66 -5.32 -21.06
C LYS A 45 -0.45 -4.55 -19.77
N ILE A 46 -0.48 -5.27 -18.65
CA ILE A 46 -0.25 -4.70 -17.33
C ILE A 46 1.04 -5.28 -16.75
N VAL A 47 1.87 -4.42 -16.16
CA VAL A 47 3.00 -4.85 -15.33
C VAL A 47 2.83 -4.35 -13.91
N SER A 48 3.04 -5.22 -12.93
CA SER A 48 3.23 -4.83 -11.52
C SER A 48 4.71 -4.77 -11.19
N ILE A 49 5.19 -3.60 -10.80
CA ILE A 49 6.58 -3.37 -10.39
C ILE A 49 6.64 -3.44 -8.86
N GLY A 50 7.25 -4.51 -8.34
CA GLY A 50 7.35 -4.75 -6.91
C GLY A 50 6.53 -5.96 -6.46
N ALA A 51 7.25 -7.00 -6.04
CA ALA A 51 6.66 -8.26 -5.57
C ALA A 51 6.54 -8.35 -4.04
N GLY A 52 6.17 -7.23 -3.40
CA GLY A 52 5.72 -7.23 -2.01
C GLY A 52 4.34 -7.88 -1.87
N ALA A 53 3.83 -8.00 -0.64
CA ALA A 53 2.52 -8.61 -0.39
C ALA A 53 1.40 -7.94 -1.20
N TRP A 54 1.28 -6.61 -1.13
CA TRP A 54 0.21 -5.89 -1.81
C TRP A 54 0.36 -5.86 -3.34
N GLY A 55 1.56 -5.58 -3.87
CA GLY A 55 1.82 -5.63 -5.32
C GLY A 55 1.59 -7.01 -5.95
N SER A 56 1.88 -8.09 -5.20
CA SER A 56 1.62 -9.47 -5.64
C SER A 56 0.13 -9.81 -5.59
N VAL A 57 -0.58 -9.43 -4.52
CA VAL A 57 -2.02 -9.64 -4.42
C VAL A 57 -2.76 -8.84 -5.48
N PHE A 58 -2.40 -7.58 -5.71
CA PHE A 58 -3.04 -6.76 -6.75
C PHE A 58 -2.87 -7.38 -8.15
N ALA A 59 -1.67 -7.88 -8.47
CA ALA A 59 -1.44 -8.60 -9.72
C ALA A 59 -2.24 -9.92 -9.78
N ALA A 60 -2.31 -10.66 -8.68
CA ALA A 60 -3.07 -11.90 -8.59
C ALA A 60 -4.58 -11.68 -8.75
N LEU A 61 -5.15 -10.61 -8.19
CA LEU A 61 -6.55 -10.23 -8.34
C LEU A 61 -6.90 -9.95 -9.81
N LEU A 62 -6.03 -9.25 -10.53
CA LEU A 62 -6.19 -9.00 -11.97
C LEU A 62 -6.02 -10.28 -12.79
N GLN A 63 -5.04 -11.13 -12.43
CA GLN A 63 -4.81 -12.42 -13.06
C GLN A 63 -5.99 -13.39 -12.89
N GLU A 64 -6.62 -13.41 -11.71
CA GLU A 64 -7.83 -14.22 -11.45
C GLU A 64 -9.04 -13.71 -12.24
N SER A 65 -9.20 -12.39 -12.34
CA SER A 65 -10.36 -11.78 -13.02
C SER A 65 -10.28 -11.87 -14.54
N TYR A 66 -9.09 -11.60 -15.11
CA TYR A 66 -8.95 -11.39 -16.55
C TYR A 66 -8.01 -12.39 -17.24
N GLY A 67 -7.30 -13.23 -16.48
CA GLY A 67 -6.32 -14.17 -17.02
C GLY A 67 -6.87 -15.26 -17.95
N GLY A 68 -8.19 -15.47 -17.95
CA GLY A 68 -8.87 -16.34 -18.90
C GLY A 68 -8.90 -15.78 -20.33
N PHE A 69 -8.89 -14.45 -20.49
CA PHE A 69 -8.97 -13.77 -21.78
C PHE A 69 -7.58 -13.52 -22.39
N ARG A 70 -6.82 -14.60 -22.63
CA ARG A 70 -5.39 -14.52 -22.98
C ARG A 70 -5.07 -13.67 -24.23
N ASP A 71 -5.98 -13.62 -25.19
CA ASP A 71 -5.83 -12.83 -26.41
C ASP A 71 -6.12 -11.33 -26.19
N LYS A 72 -6.79 -10.99 -25.08
CA LYS A 72 -7.23 -9.63 -24.73
C LYS A 72 -6.50 -9.04 -23.52
N PHE A 73 -5.92 -9.87 -22.66
CA PHE A 73 -5.32 -9.45 -21.40
C PHE A 73 -4.05 -10.22 -21.07
N GLN A 74 -3.01 -9.47 -20.68
CA GLN A 74 -1.76 -10.02 -20.19
C GLN A 74 -1.31 -9.24 -18.96
N ILE A 75 -0.95 -9.96 -17.90
CA ILE A 75 -0.31 -9.37 -16.73
C ILE A 75 0.99 -10.08 -16.42
N ARG A 76 1.99 -9.30 -16.02
CA ARG A 76 3.26 -9.79 -15.51
C ARG A 76 3.66 -9.02 -14.26
N ILE A 77 4.50 -9.63 -13.43
CA ILE A 77 5.02 -9.01 -12.22
C ILE A 77 6.55 -8.98 -12.29
N TRP A 78 7.12 -7.82 -12.06
CA TRP A 78 8.56 -7.65 -11.94
C TRP A 78 9.02 -7.83 -10.50
N ARG A 79 10.11 -8.58 -10.34
CA ARG A 79 10.82 -8.73 -9.07
C ARG A 79 12.33 -8.71 -9.32
N ARG A 80 13.08 -8.01 -8.46
CA ARG A 80 14.54 -8.12 -8.41
C ARG A 80 14.97 -9.58 -8.18
N PRO A 81 15.89 -10.13 -8.99
CA PRO A 81 16.37 -11.51 -8.82
C PRO A 81 17.27 -11.64 -7.57
N GLY A 82 17.58 -12.88 -7.19
CA GLY A 82 18.68 -13.17 -6.26
C GLY A 82 18.34 -13.08 -4.76
N LYS A 83 17.10 -12.73 -4.39
CA LYS A 83 16.70 -12.80 -2.97
C LYS A 83 16.48 -14.26 -2.55
N ALA A 84 17.46 -14.83 -1.86
CA ALA A 84 17.36 -16.17 -1.28
C ALA A 84 16.25 -16.27 -0.22
N VAL A 85 15.58 -17.41 -0.20
CA VAL A 85 14.60 -17.80 0.81
C VAL A 85 15.35 -18.49 1.95
N SER A 86 15.10 -18.08 3.19
CA SER A 86 15.75 -18.70 4.35
C SER A 86 15.32 -20.16 4.51
N ARG A 87 16.16 -20.99 5.13
CA ARG A 87 15.84 -22.39 5.41
C ARG A 87 14.55 -22.53 6.22
N ALA A 88 14.39 -21.74 7.28
CA ALA A 88 13.17 -21.73 8.10
C ALA A 88 11.93 -21.38 7.27
N THR A 89 12.05 -20.41 6.36
CA THR A 89 10.95 -20.06 5.43
C THR A 89 10.66 -21.19 4.43
N ALA A 90 11.69 -21.89 3.95
CA ALA A 90 11.53 -23.02 3.04
C ALA A 90 10.85 -24.23 3.73
N GLU A 91 11.24 -24.52 4.98
CA GLU A 91 10.59 -25.53 5.83
C GLU A 91 9.11 -25.19 6.05
N HIS A 92 8.81 -23.94 6.41
CA HIS A 92 7.43 -23.47 6.59
C HIS A 92 6.62 -23.53 5.29
N LEU A 93 7.19 -23.10 4.16
CA LEU A 93 6.54 -23.22 2.85
C LEU A 93 6.19 -24.66 2.50
N PHE A 94 7.07 -25.62 2.84
CA PHE A 94 6.81 -27.03 2.63
C PHE A 94 5.58 -27.51 3.44
N GLU A 95 5.42 -27.05 4.68
CA GLU A 95 4.24 -27.34 5.50
C GLU A 95 2.97 -26.71 4.93
N VAL A 96 3.04 -25.45 4.49
CA VAL A 96 1.93 -24.76 3.81
C VAL A 96 1.50 -25.50 2.54
N ILE A 97 2.45 -26.00 1.74
CA ILE A 97 2.15 -26.77 0.53
C ILE A 97 1.43 -28.08 0.88
N ASN A 98 1.94 -28.82 1.85
CA ASN A 98 1.40 -30.15 2.18
C ASN A 98 0.07 -30.09 2.95
N SER A 99 -0.23 -28.96 3.60
CA SER A 99 -1.54 -28.74 4.23
C SER A 99 -2.66 -28.37 3.24
N ARG A 100 -2.34 -28.14 1.96
CA ARG A 100 -3.31 -27.72 0.93
C ARG A 100 -3.26 -28.60 -0.30
N GLU A 101 -4.23 -29.49 -0.42
CA GLU A 101 -4.25 -30.52 -1.46
C GLU A 101 -4.24 -29.95 -2.90
N ASP A 102 -4.98 -28.86 -3.14
CA ASP A 102 -5.04 -28.20 -4.44
C ASP A 102 -3.68 -27.63 -4.87
N ILE A 103 -2.96 -27.01 -3.93
CA ILE A 103 -1.62 -26.46 -4.14
C ILE A 103 -0.61 -27.58 -4.38
N LEU A 104 -0.62 -28.62 -3.55
CA LEU A 104 0.24 -29.79 -3.72
C LEU A 104 0.06 -30.43 -5.11
N ARG A 105 -1.19 -30.71 -5.50
CA ARG A 105 -1.53 -31.27 -6.81
C ARG A 105 -1.07 -30.36 -7.95
N ARG A 106 -1.25 -29.03 -7.82
CA ARG A 106 -0.78 -28.04 -8.81
C ARG A 106 0.74 -28.10 -8.99
N LEU A 107 1.50 -28.14 -7.90
CA LEU A 107 2.97 -28.16 -7.95
C LEU A 107 3.52 -29.49 -8.48
N ILE A 108 2.90 -30.63 -8.14
CA ILE A 108 3.26 -31.93 -8.71
C ILE A 108 3.04 -31.94 -10.23
N ARG A 109 1.86 -31.49 -10.70
CA ARG A 109 1.54 -31.43 -12.14
C ARG A 109 2.49 -30.54 -12.95
N ARG A 110 3.08 -29.53 -12.31
CA ARG A 110 4.07 -28.62 -12.93
C ARG A 110 5.53 -29.05 -12.72
N CYS A 111 5.76 -30.25 -12.17
CA CYS A 111 7.09 -30.74 -11.81
C CYS A 111 7.89 -29.80 -10.87
N ALA A 112 7.17 -29.00 -10.09
CA ALA A 112 7.76 -27.98 -9.23
C ALA A 112 7.92 -28.47 -7.77
N TYR A 113 7.18 -29.50 -7.34
CA TYR A 113 7.17 -29.93 -5.93
C TYR A 113 8.57 -30.34 -5.41
N LEU A 114 9.37 -31.04 -6.21
CA LEU A 114 10.69 -31.54 -5.80
C LEU A 114 11.65 -30.43 -5.34
N LYS A 115 11.53 -29.20 -5.87
CA LYS A 115 12.40 -28.10 -5.43
C LYS A 115 12.15 -27.70 -3.98
N TYR A 116 10.91 -27.82 -3.49
CA TYR A 116 10.56 -27.53 -2.11
C TYR A 116 11.03 -28.63 -1.16
N VAL A 117 11.04 -29.89 -1.61
CA VAL A 117 11.65 -31.02 -0.88
C VAL A 117 13.14 -30.76 -0.69
N GLY A 118 13.88 -30.52 -1.78
CA GLY A 118 15.33 -30.26 -1.71
C GLY A 118 15.68 -29.03 -0.87
N ALA A 119 14.85 -27.99 -0.94
CA ALA A 119 15.06 -26.79 -0.14
C ALA A 119 14.87 -27.00 1.36
N ARG A 120 13.86 -27.79 1.75
CA ARG A 120 13.64 -28.21 3.14
C ARG A 120 14.83 -29.03 3.66
N LEU A 121 15.37 -29.93 2.84
CA LEU A 121 16.51 -30.78 3.22
C LEU A 121 17.84 -30.01 3.28
N GLY A 122 17.91 -28.83 2.66
CA GLY A 122 19.13 -28.03 2.57
C GLY A 122 19.97 -28.31 1.32
N ASP A 123 19.48 -29.19 0.43
CA ASP A 123 20.15 -29.57 -0.82
C ASP A 123 20.03 -28.49 -1.92
N ARG A 124 19.14 -27.50 -1.71
CA ARG A 124 18.87 -26.42 -2.66
C ARG A 124 18.52 -25.12 -1.96
N THR A 125 18.99 -24.01 -2.49
CA THR A 125 18.46 -22.67 -2.15
C THR A 125 17.29 -22.33 -3.05
N LEU A 126 16.15 -21.92 -2.48
CA LEU A 126 15.07 -21.31 -3.24
C LEU A 126 15.31 -19.81 -3.36
N TYR A 127 14.95 -19.24 -4.50
CA TYR A 127 14.90 -17.81 -4.69
C TYR A 127 13.48 -17.30 -4.73
N ALA A 128 13.30 -16.07 -4.29
CA ALA A 128 12.00 -15.51 -4.07
C ALA A 128 11.21 -15.22 -5.37
N ASP A 129 11.89 -15.09 -6.51
CA ASP A 129 11.26 -15.06 -7.85
C ASP A 129 10.78 -16.46 -8.28
N GLU A 130 11.49 -17.53 -7.90
CA GLU A 130 11.09 -18.91 -8.20
C GLU A 130 9.82 -19.32 -7.47
N ILE A 131 9.70 -18.98 -6.18
CA ILE A 131 8.49 -19.30 -5.41
C ILE A 131 7.31 -18.43 -5.85
N LEU A 132 7.57 -17.21 -6.35
CA LEU A 132 6.51 -16.33 -6.86
C LEU A 132 5.90 -16.84 -8.16
N LYS A 133 6.71 -17.42 -9.06
CA LYS A 133 6.22 -18.13 -10.27
C LYS A 133 5.26 -19.26 -9.91
N ASP A 134 5.48 -19.87 -8.76
CA ASP A 134 4.68 -20.97 -8.23
C ASP A 134 3.47 -20.53 -7.42
N GLY A 135 3.29 -19.21 -7.24
CA GLY A 135 2.19 -18.63 -6.48
C GLY A 135 2.49 -18.46 -4.99
N PHE A 136 3.72 -18.14 -4.59
CA PHE A 136 4.05 -17.80 -3.21
C PHE A 136 4.76 -16.46 -3.11
N CYS A 137 4.23 -15.56 -2.27
CA CYS A 137 4.89 -14.30 -1.96
C CYS A 137 5.68 -14.43 -0.66
N LEU A 138 6.97 -14.03 -0.68
CA LEU A 138 7.87 -14.14 0.49
C LEU A 138 7.32 -13.43 1.74
N ASN A 139 6.57 -12.34 1.57
CA ASN A 139 6.02 -11.55 2.67
C ASN A 139 4.64 -12.06 3.13
N MET A 140 4.16 -13.17 2.56
CA MET A 140 2.81 -13.69 2.75
C MET A 140 2.76 -15.20 2.43
N VAL A 141 3.71 -15.96 2.99
CA VAL A 141 3.89 -17.39 2.68
C VAL A 141 2.68 -18.25 3.04
N ASP A 142 1.89 -17.82 4.02
CA ASP A 142 0.65 -18.48 4.47
C ASP A 142 -0.54 -18.28 3.52
N THR A 143 -0.40 -17.43 2.51
CA THR A 143 -1.47 -17.14 1.53
C THR A 143 -0.95 -17.43 0.13
N PRO A 144 -1.00 -18.71 -0.31
CA PRO A 144 -0.69 -19.10 -1.66
C PRO A 144 -1.58 -18.35 -2.66
N LEU A 145 -0.94 -17.75 -3.64
CA LEU A 145 -1.54 -17.02 -4.75
C LEU A 145 -1.78 -17.92 -5.96
N CYS A 146 -2.48 -17.37 -6.94
CA CYS A 146 -2.49 -17.89 -8.30
C CYS A 146 -1.08 -17.72 -8.90
N PRO A 147 -0.64 -18.63 -9.78
CA PRO A 147 0.67 -18.49 -10.43
C PRO A 147 0.73 -17.23 -11.29
N LEU A 148 1.82 -16.47 -11.18
CA LEU A 148 2.02 -15.23 -11.91
C LEU A 148 3.14 -15.38 -12.96
N LYS A 149 3.04 -14.61 -14.06
CA LYS A 149 4.16 -14.44 -14.99
C LYS A 149 5.20 -13.51 -14.36
N VAL A 150 6.25 -14.07 -13.79
CA VAL A 150 7.33 -13.31 -13.15
C VAL A 150 8.43 -12.99 -14.15
N VAL A 151 8.83 -11.72 -14.21
CA VAL A 151 9.93 -11.20 -15.02
C VAL A 151 10.99 -10.60 -14.09
N THR A 152 12.27 -10.83 -14.37
CA THR A 152 13.38 -10.32 -13.55
C THR A 152 14.16 -9.19 -14.22
N ASN A 153 14.07 -9.07 -15.55
CA ASN A 153 14.59 -7.94 -16.29
C ASN A 153 13.59 -6.78 -16.26
N LEU A 154 14.00 -5.61 -15.75
CA LEU A 154 13.09 -4.46 -15.57
C LEU A 154 12.66 -3.86 -16.92
N GLN A 155 13.60 -3.71 -17.87
CA GLN A 155 13.31 -3.20 -19.21
C GLN A 155 12.26 -4.06 -19.91
N GLU A 156 12.44 -5.38 -19.98
CA GLU A 156 11.47 -6.33 -20.55
C GLU A 156 10.09 -6.18 -19.87
N ALA A 157 10.09 -5.99 -18.54
CA ALA A 157 8.86 -5.89 -17.79
C ALA A 157 8.06 -4.61 -18.11
N VAL A 158 8.70 -3.49 -18.44
CA VAL A 158 8.02 -2.19 -18.63
C VAL A 158 7.90 -1.73 -20.09
N TRP A 159 8.64 -2.34 -21.01
CA TRP A 159 8.82 -1.86 -22.39
C TRP A 159 7.49 -1.65 -23.14
N ASP A 160 6.60 -2.63 -23.12
CA ASP A 160 5.33 -2.61 -23.86
C ASP A 160 4.09 -2.57 -22.93
N ALA A 161 4.26 -2.14 -21.68
CA ALA A 161 3.17 -2.08 -20.71
C ALA A 161 2.25 -0.86 -20.96
N ASP A 162 0.95 -1.08 -21.04
CA ASP A 162 -0.07 -0.03 -21.12
C ASP A 162 -0.36 0.56 -19.73
N ILE A 163 -0.43 -0.33 -18.73
CA ILE A 163 -0.53 0.05 -17.31
C ILE A 163 0.69 -0.45 -16.54
N VAL A 164 1.26 0.43 -15.74
CA VAL A 164 2.34 0.14 -14.80
C VAL A 164 1.82 0.32 -13.38
N VAL A 165 1.78 -0.75 -12.60
CA VAL A 165 1.39 -0.69 -11.19
C VAL A 165 2.66 -0.53 -10.35
N ASN A 166 2.78 0.57 -9.61
CA ASN A 166 3.84 0.73 -8.63
C ASN A 166 3.45 0.03 -7.32
N GLY A 167 3.94 -1.19 -7.13
CA GLY A 167 3.82 -1.99 -5.90
C GLY A 167 5.04 -1.92 -4.98
N LEU A 168 5.97 -0.97 -5.23
CA LEU A 168 7.17 -0.77 -4.42
C LEU A 168 6.86 -0.02 -3.12
N PRO A 169 7.71 -0.17 -2.09
CA PRO A 169 7.79 0.81 -1.02
C PRO A 169 8.10 2.23 -1.57
N SER A 170 7.63 3.26 -0.87
CA SER A 170 7.86 4.67 -1.23
C SER A 170 9.36 4.99 -1.34
N THR A 171 10.16 4.44 -0.42
CA THR A 171 11.62 4.62 -0.37
C THR A 171 12.38 4.03 -1.54
N GLU A 172 11.75 3.15 -2.34
CA GLU A 172 12.35 2.57 -3.55
C GLU A 172 11.73 3.15 -4.83
N THR A 173 10.65 3.91 -4.72
CA THR A 173 9.85 4.35 -5.88
C THR A 173 10.68 5.23 -6.80
N ARG A 174 11.33 6.28 -6.28
CA ARG A 174 12.13 7.21 -7.09
C ARG A 174 13.22 6.51 -7.90
N GLN A 175 14.11 5.78 -7.22
CA GLN A 175 15.24 5.10 -7.86
C GLN A 175 14.81 4.14 -8.98
N VAL A 176 13.77 3.33 -8.75
CA VAL A 176 13.31 2.36 -9.75
C VAL A 176 12.64 3.07 -10.92
N PHE A 177 11.87 4.13 -10.67
CA PHE A 177 11.23 4.88 -11.75
C PHE A 177 12.23 5.72 -12.55
N GLU A 178 13.33 6.20 -11.94
CA GLU A 178 14.45 6.82 -12.66
C GLU A 178 15.10 5.83 -13.64
N GLU A 179 15.30 4.56 -13.23
CA GLU A 179 15.79 3.52 -14.12
C GLU A 179 14.79 3.24 -15.26
N ILE A 180 13.50 3.12 -14.93
CA ILE A 180 12.43 2.92 -15.91
C ILE A 180 12.38 4.06 -16.94
N SER A 181 12.64 5.31 -16.51
CA SER A 181 12.64 6.47 -17.39
C SER A 181 13.62 6.31 -18.56
N MET A 182 14.75 5.63 -18.35
CA MET A 182 15.75 5.40 -19.39
C MET A 182 15.21 4.52 -20.52
N TYR A 183 14.37 3.54 -20.19
CA TYR A 183 13.74 2.63 -21.16
C TYR A 183 12.54 3.27 -21.86
N TRP A 184 11.89 4.26 -21.25
CA TRP A 184 10.72 4.93 -21.82
C TRP A 184 11.03 6.04 -22.81
N LYS A 185 12.28 6.51 -22.89
CA LYS A 185 12.72 7.51 -23.88
C LYS A 185 12.42 7.11 -25.33
N GLU A 186 12.43 5.81 -25.61
CA GLU A 186 12.20 5.25 -26.95
C GLU A 186 10.73 4.86 -27.20
N ARG A 187 9.84 5.03 -26.22
CA ARG A 187 8.43 4.66 -26.37
C ARG A 187 7.63 5.73 -27.09
N ILE A 188 6.76 5.27 -27.99
CA ILE A 188 5.77 6.12 -28.67
C ILE A 188 4.59 6.44 -27.72
N THR A 189 4.19 5.46 -26.89
CA THR A 189 3.02 5.58 -26.02
C THR A 189 3.40 5.77 -24.56
N VAL A 190 2.76 6.74 -23.92
CA VAL A 190 2.90 7.02 -22.48
C VAL A 190 2.01 6.05 -21.69
N PRO A 191 2.54 5.30 -20.72
CA PRO A 191 1.74 4.39 -19.91
C PRO A 191 0.83 5.14 -18.93
N VAL A 192 -0.22 4.47 -18.46
CA VAL A 192 -0.97 4.87 -17.26
C VAL A 192 -0.33 4.20 -16.05
N ILE A 193 -0.15 4.93 -14.96
CA ILE A 193 0.54 4.42 -13.77
C ILE A 193 -0.44 4.39 -12.59
N ILE A 194 -0.50 3.28 -11.86
CA ILE A 194 -1.29 3.15 -10.63
C ILE A 194 -0.32 2.89 -9.49
N SER A 195 -0.17 3.87 -8.60
CA SER A 195 0.67 3.77 -7.42
C SER A 195 -0.09 3.18 -6.25
N LEU A 196 0.42 2.07 -5.73
CA LEU A 196 -0.02 1.43 -4.49
C LEU A 196 0.86 1.82 -3.29
N SER A 197 1.92 2.58 -3.56
CA SER A 197 2.94 2.96 -2.60
C SER A 197 2.41 3.97 -1.59
N LYS A 198 2.72 3.77 -0.31
CA LYS A 198 2.24 4.60 0.82
C LYS A 198 3.43 5.14 1.60
N GLY A 199 3.53 6.44 1.78
CA GLY A 199 4.67 7.12 2.39
C GLY A 199 4.95 8.44 1.67
N ILE A 200 5.89 9.24 2.17
CA ILE A 200 6.28 10.52 1.57
C ILE A 200 7.79 10.70 1.66
N GLU A 201 8.33 11.55 0.79
CA GLU A 201 9.65 12.18 0.97
C GLU A 201 9.44 13.65 1.37
N THR A 202 10.47 14.26 1.94
CA THR A 202 10.51 15.70 2.21
C THR A 202 11.75 16.30 1.56
N ALA A 203 11.57 17.38 0.82
CA ALA A 203 12.64 18.24 0.33
C ALA A 203 12.59 19.56 1.11
N LEU A 204 13.74 20.06 1.54
CA LEU A 204 13.82 21.28 2.36
C LEU A 204 14.26 22.52 1.57
N GLU A 205 14.88 22.31 0.41
CA GLU A 205 15.46 23.35 -0.43
C GLU A 205 14.91 23.23 -1.87
N PRO A 206 14.73 24.35 -2.60
CA PRO A 206 14.85 25.74 -2.12
C PRO A 206 13.65 26.19 -1.27
N VAL A 207 12.54 25.45 -1.34
CA VAL A 207 11.34 25.66 -0.52
C VAL A 207 10.95 24.32 0.09
N PRO A 208 10.70 24.24 1.41
CA PRO A 208 10.26 23.01 2.04
C PRO A 208 8.94 22.50 1.47
N HIS A 209 8.88 21.23 1.07
CA HIS A 209 7.68 20.57 0.58
C HIS A 209 7.76 19.05 0.76
N ILE A 210 6.60 18.40 0.71
CA ILE A 210 6.52 16.94 0.63
C ILE A 210 6.40 16.48 -0.82
N ILE A 211 7.00 15.33 -1.09
CA ILE A 211 6.89 14.65 -2.37
C ILE A 211 6.12 13.36 -2.12
N THR A 212 4.92 13.28 -2.70
CA THR A 212 4.07 12.09 -2.62
C THR A 212 4.48 11.05 -3.66
N PRO A 213 4.11 9.76 -3.50
CA PRO A 213 4.49 8.71 -4.43
C PRO A 213 4.13 8.99 -5.89
N THR A 214 2.98 9.59 -6.17
CA THR A 214 2.63 10.01 -7.55
C THR A 214 3.58 11.08 -8.08
N LYS A 215 3.98 12.06 -7.25
CA LYS A 215 4.97 13.08 -7.63
C LYS A 215 6.37 12.50 -7.80
N MET A 216 6.78 11.55 -6.97
CA MET A 216 8.07 10.85 -7.14
C MET A 216 8.15 10.20 -8.52
N ILE A 217 7.07 9.51 -8.93
CA ILE A 217 6.96 8.89 -10.25
C ILE A 217 7.00 9.93 -11.37
N HIS A 218 6.23 11.01 -11.25
CA HIS A 218 6.19 12.09 -12.22
C HIS A 218 7.57 12.73 -12.40
N GLN A 219 8.21 13.14 -11.30
CA GLN A 219 9.55 13.75 -11.31
C GLN A 219 10.62 12.80 -11.88
N ALA A 220 10.56 11.52 -11.52
CA ALA A 220 11.52 10.52 -11.96
C ALA A 220 11.41 10.16 -13.45
N THR A 221 10.20 10.23 -14.03
CA THR A 221 9.94 9.71 -15.39
C THR A 221 9.56 10.75 -16.42
N GLY A 222 9.11 11.94 -15.99
CA GLY A 222 8.46 12.90 -16.87
C GLY A 222 7.08 12.47 -17.37
N VAL A 223 6.54 11.33 -16.91
CA VAL A 223 5.16 10.92 -17.25
C VAL A 223 4.20 11.98 -16.72
N PRO A 224 3.30 12.52 -17.55
CA PRO A 224 2.38 13.57 -17.12
C PRO A 224 1.59 13.15 -15.88
N ILE A 225 1.46 14.06 -14.90
CA ILE A 225 0.84 13.76 -13.60
C ILE A 225 -0.60 13.26 -13.77
N GLU A 226 -1.30 13.70 -14.82
CA GLU A 226 -2.64 13.25 -15.14
C GLU A 226 -2.71 11.77 -15.58
N ASN A 227 -1.57 11.12 -15.85
CA ASN A 227 -1.46 9.69 -16.12
C ASN A 227 -1.03 8.88 -14.90
N VAL A 228 -0.76 9.52 -13.76
CA VAL A 228 -0.33 8.86 -12.53
C VAL A 228 -1.46 8.92 -11.50
N LEU A 229 -1.92 7.75 -11.07
CA LEU A 229 -2.99 7.59 -10.10
C LEU A 229 -2.46 6.99 -8.81
N TYR A 230 -3.19 7.19 -7.72
CA TYR A 230 -2.98 6.51 -6.44
C TYR A 230 -4.14 5.56 -6.16
N LEU A 231 -3.86 4.40 -5.58
CA LEU A 231 -4.88 3.50 -5.05
C LEU A 231 -4.57 3.16 -3.58
N GLY A 232 -5.48 3.55 -2.70
CA GLY A 232 -5.38 3.36 -1.25
C GLY A 232 -6.68 2.85 -0.63
N GLY A 233 -6.68 2.54 0.66
CA GLY A 233 -7.83 1.95 1.36
C GLY A 233 -7.43 0.86 2.37
N PRO A 234 -8.37 0.43 3.22
CA PRO A 234 -8.19 -0.60 4.26
C PRO A 234 -7.91 -1.98 3.64
N ASN A 235 -6.70 -2.13 3.13
CA ASN A 235 -6.35 -3.20 2.18
C ASN A 235 -5.27 -4.13 2.75
N ILE A 236 -5.63 -4.98 3.72
CA ILE A 236 -4.73 -6.05 4.15
C ILE A 236 -4.66 -7.09 3.04
N ALA A 237 -3.49 -7.21 2.41
CA ALA A 237 -3.28 -8.00 1.20
C ALA A 237 -3.78 -9.46 1.32
N ALA A 238 -3.43 -10.14 2.41
CA ALA A 238 -3.82 -11.54 2.63
C ALA A 238 -5.34 -11.72 2.74
N GLU A 239 -6.01 -10.80 3.44
CA GLU A 239 -7.46 -10.86 3.66
C GLU A 239 -8.21 -10.63 2.35
N ILE A 240 -7.79 -9.63 1.57
CA ILE A 240 -8.38 -9.37 0.24
C ILE A 240 -8.23 -10.60 -0.66
N TYR A 241 -7.05 -11.21 -0.69
CA TYR A 241 -6.83 -12.40 -1.52
C TYR A 241 -7.70 -13.58 -1.07
N ASN A 242 -7.92 -13.72 0.24
CA ASN A 242 -8.82 -14.71 0.84
C ASN A 242 -10.32 -14.34 0.71
N LYS A 243 -10.65 -13.37 -0.13
CA LYS A 243 -12.03 -12.95 -0.46
C LYS A 243 -12.79 -12.28 0.68
N GLU A 244 -12.07 -11.81 1.70
CA GLU A 244 -12.66 -10.89 2.68
C GLU A 244 -13.03 -9.58 2.00
N TYR A 245 -14.11 -8.96 2.49
CA TYR A 245 -14.59 -7.71 1.93
C TYR A 245 -13.61 -6.57 2.21
N ALA A 246 -13.24 -5.86 1.15
CA ALA A 246 -12.46 -4.63 1.24
C ALA A 246 -12.94 -3.57 0.26
N ASN A 247 -12.63 -2.32 0.59
CA ASN A 247 -12.86 -1.19 -0.30
C ASN A 247 -11.57 -0.40 -0.52
N ALA A 248 -11.47 0.25 -1.67
CA ALA A 248 -10.36 1.11 -2.03
C ALA A 248 -10.84 2.38 -2.72
N ARG A 249 -10.00 3.40 -2.70
CA ARG A 249 -10.14 4.65 -3.43
C ARG A 249 -9.06 4.73 -4.48
N ILE A 250 -9.45 5.01 -5.72
CA ILE A 250 -8.51 5.39 -6.78
C ILE A 250 -8.61 6.89 -7.03
N CYS A 251 -7.48 7.59 -6.89
CA CYS A 251 -7.38 9.03 -6.95
C CYS A 251 -6.48 9.46 -8.11
N GLY A 252 -6.79 10.60 -8.73
CA GLY A 252 -6.05 11.15 -9.86
C GLY A 252 -6.97 11.81 -10.90
N ALA A 253 -6.48 11.95 -12.13
CA ALA A 253 -7.23 12.60 -13.20
C ALA A 253 -8.51 11.84 -13.58
N GLU A 254 -9.59 12.58 -13.82
CA GLU A 254 -10.92 12.04 -14.13
C GLU A 254 -10.93 11.06 -15.29
N LYS A 255 -10.18 11.38 -16.36
CA LYS A 255 -10.05 10.56 -17.57
C LYS A 255 -9.67 9.10 -17.29
N TRP A 256 -8.92 8.86 -16.22
CA TRP A 256 -8.46 7.52 -15.84
C TRP A 256 -9.15 6.97 -14.59
N ARG A 257 -9.35 7.77 -13.53
CA ARG A 257 -9.85 7.25 -12.23
C ARG A 257 -11.23 6.59 -12.35
N LYS A 258 -12.15 7.15 -13.15
CA LYS A 258 -13.52 6.62 -13.31
C LYS A 258 -13.53 5.29 -14.07
N PRO A 259 -12.93 5.19 -15.28
CA PRO A 259 -12.82 3.91 -15.98
C PRO A 259 -12.04 2.86 -15.18
N LEU A 260 -10.93 3.23 -14.53
CA LEU A 260 -10.15 2.31 -13.72
C LEU A 260 -10.91 1.83 -12.48
N ALA A 261 -11.68 2.69 -11.81
CA ALA A 261 -12.54 2.24 -10.70
C ALA A 261 -13.51 1.15 -11.16
N LYS A 262 -14.12 1.29 -12.34
CA LYS A 262 -15.00 0.28 -12.93
C LYS A 262 -14.25 -1.00 -13.30
N PHE A 263 -13.08 -0.88 -13.92
CA PHE A 263 -12.22 -2.00 -14.32
C PHE A 263 -11.69 -2.81 -13.11
N LEU A 264 -11.32 -2.14 -12.02
CA LEU A 264 -10.72 -2.80 -10.85
C LEU A 264 -11.74 -3.40 -9.88
N ARG A 265 -13.03 -3.08 -10.01
CA ARG A 265 -14.10 -3.58 -9.12
C ARG A 265 -14.30 -5.09 -9.26
N GLN A 266 -14.21 -5.80 -8.13
CA GLN A 266 -14.53 -7.21 -7.97
C GLN A 266 -15.56 -7.40 -6.84
N PRO A 267 -16.26 -8.54 -6.76
CA PRO A 267 -17.31 -8.75 -5.74
C PRO A 267 -16.87 -8.51 -4.29
N HIS A 268 -15.62 -8.84 -3.94
CA HIS A 268 -15.05 -8.69 -2.60
C HIS A 268 -14.07 -7.50 -2.48
N PHE A 269 -13.73 -6.84 -3.59
CA PHE A 269 -12.81 -5.71 -3.63
C PHE A 269 -13.43 -4.56 -4.41
N ILE A 270 -14.08 -3.64 -3.69
CA ILE A 270 -14.85 -2.55 -4.28
C ILE A 270 -13.99 -1.30 -4.38
N VAL A 271 -13.72 -0.85 -5.61
CA VAL A 271 -12.94 0.37 -5.87
C VAL A 271 -13.87 1.52 -6.20
N TRP A 272 -13.73 2.63 -5.49
CA TRP A 272 -14.44 3.88 -5.78
C TRP A 272 -13.45 4.94 -6.26
N ASP A 273 -13.87 5.81 -7.16
CA ASP A 273 -13.04 6.95 -7.55
C ASP A 273 -13.13 8.08 -6.52
N ASN A 274 -12.10 8.93 -6.49
CA ASN A 274 -12.06 10.16 -5.73
C ASN A 274 -11.14 11.17 -6.45
N SER A 275 -11.45 12.46 -6.42
CA SER A 275 -10.60 13.50 -7.01
C SER A 275 -9.48 13.96 -6.07
N ASP A 276 -9.63 13.78 -4.76
CA ASP A 276 -8.67 14.24 -3.76
C ASP A 276 -7.49 13.27 -3.63
N LEU A 277 -6.49 13.46 -4.50
CA LEU A 277 -5.25 12.68 -4.51
C LEU A 277 -4.38 12.98 -3.29
N VAL A 278 -4.23 14.25 -2.94
CA VAL A 278 -3.28 14.71 -1.91
C VAL A 278 -3.64 14.12 -0.56
N THR A 279 -4.90 14.28 -0.12
CA THR A 279 -5.34 13.77 1.19
C THR A 279 -5.10 12.28 1.31
N HIS A 280 -5.38 11.51 0.26
CA HIS A 280 -5.23 10.06 0.27
C HIS A 280 -3.77 9.59 0.35
N GLU A 281 -2.85 10.28 -0.32
CA GLU A 281 -1.41 9.98 -0.23
C GLU A 281 -0.82 10.40 1.12
N VAL A 282 -1.16 11.60 1.59
CA VAL A 282 -0.71 12.13 2.89
C VAL A 282 -1.20 11.25 4.03
N MET A 283 -2.49 10.91 4.07
CA MET A 283 -3.06 9.99 5.06
C MET A 283 -2.44 8.59 4.96
N GLY A 284 -2.13 8.14 3.75
CA GLY A 284 -1.42 6.88 3.51
C GLY A 284 -0.02 6.83 4.16
N GLY A 285 0.69 7.96 4.18
CA GLY A 285 1.95 8.12 4.91
C GLY A 285 1.75 8.24 6.43
N LEU A 286 0.86 9.14 6.86
CA LEU A 286 0.62 9.42 8.28
C LEU A 286 0.13 8.21 9.06
N LYS A 287 -0.77 7.40 8.50
CA LYS A 287 -1.23 6.19 9.20
C LYS A 287 -0.09 5.22 9.53
N ASN A 288 0.97 5.17 8.70
CA ASN A 288 2.14 4.34 8.96
C ASN A 288 2.99 4.90 10.10
N VAL A 289 3.09 6.23 10.21
CA VAL A 289 3.72 6.91 11.36
C VAL A 289 3.00 6.54 12.64
N TYR A 290 1.70 6.81 12.71
CA TYR A 290 0.93 6.61 13.93
C TYR A 290 0.68 5.15 14.28
N ALA A 291 0.75 4.23 13.31
CA ALA A 291 0.76 2.80 13.58
C ALA A 291 1.95 2.37 14.45
N ILE A 292 3.14 2.97 14.28
CA ILE A 292 4.30 2.65 15.14
C ILE A 292 3.98 2.99 16.60
N GLY A 293 3.49 4.21 16.86
CA GLY A 293 3.13 4.60 18.22
C GLY A 293 1.96 3.78 18.79
N ALA A 294 0.98 3.39 17.96
CA ALA A 294 -0.10 2.50 18.38
C ALA A 294 0.44 1.14 18.86
N GLY A 295 1.43 0.58 18.16
CA GLY A 295 2.14 -0.64 18.57
C GLY A 295 2.88 -0.49 19.90
N MET A 296 3.54 0.65 20.10
CA MET A 296 4.23 0.94 21.37
C MET A 296 3.23 1.06 22.53
N VAL A 297 2.14 1.80 22.34
CA VAL A 297 1.06 1.93 23.34
C VAL A 297 0.47 0.56 23.66
N ALA A 298 0.19 -0.26 22.64
CA ALA A 298 -0.33 -1.61 22.82
C ALA A 298 0.59 -2.49 23.69
N ALA A 299 1.89 -2.49 23.44
CA ALA A 299 2.86 -3.22 24.27
C ALA A 299 2.96 -2.67 25.71
N LEU A 300 3.12 -1.35 25.86
CA LEU A 300 3.39 -0.72 27.15
C LEU A 300 2.17 -0.69 28.08
N THR A 301 0.97 -0.79 27.53
CA THR A 301 -0.28 -0.78 28.29
C THR A 301 -0.95 -2.14 28.36
N ASN A 302 -0.24 -3.20 27.93
CA ASN A 302 -0.75 -4.57 27.88
C ASN A 302 -2.11 -4.68 27.16
N GLU A 303 -2.16 -4.13 25.94
CA GLU A 303 -3.33 -4.08 25.05
C GLU A 303 -4.57 -3.37 25.64
N SER A 304 -4.40 -2.42 26.56
CA SER A 304 -5.49 -1.59 27.10
C SER A 304 -6.30 -0.93 25.99
N ALA A 305 -7.56 -1.35 25.84
CA ALA A 305 -8.47 -0.79 24.85
C ALA A 305 -8.68 0.72 25.06
N THR A 306 -8.78 1.16 26.31
CA THR A 306 -8.94 2.58 26.66
C THR A 306 -7.74 3.40 26.21
N SER A 307 -6.51 2.95 26.53
CA SER A 307 -5.30 3.68 26.17
C SER A 307 -5.09 3.74 24.65
N LYS A 308 -5.42 2.65 23.94
CA LYS A 308 -5.37 2.60 22.47
C LYS A 308 -6.41 3.54 21.83
N SER A 309 -7.62 3.62 22.39
CA SER A 309 -8.67 4.53 21.93
C SER A 309 -8.31 5.99 22.16
N VAL A 310 -7.74 6.34 23.32
CA VAL A 310 -7.23 7.69 23.59
C VAL A 310 -6.13 8.05 22.60
N TYR A 311 -5.14 7.17 22.42
CA TYR A 311 -4.09 7.37 21.41
C TYR A 311 -4.68 7.58 20.00
N PHE A 312 -5.69 6.79 19.63
CA PHE A 312 -6.38 6.92 18.34
C PHE A 312 -7.02 8.29 18.13
N ALA A 313 -7.66 8.87 19.16
CA ALA A 313 -8.24 10.21 19.09
C ALA A 313 -7.16 11.31 18.90
N HIS A 314 -6.06 11.23 19.65
CA HIS A 314 -4.96 12.19 19.50
C HIS A 314 -4.25 12.04 18.15
N CYS A 315 -3.98 10.82 17.68
CA CYS A 315 -3.28 10.66 16.40
C CYS A 315 -4.15 11.09 15.22
N THR A 316 -5.46 10.78 15.23
CA THR A 316 -6.36 11.20 14.13
C THR A 316 -6.54 12.71 14.07
N SER A 317 -6.54 13.42 15.21
CA SER A 317 -6.54 14.89 15.20
C SER A 317 -5.23 15.47 14.67
N GLU A 318 -4.05 14.89 14.98
CA GLU A 318 -2.78 15.30 14.34
C GLU A 318 -2.82 15.02 12.83
N MET A 319 -3.40 13.89 12.40
CA MET A 319 -3.55 13.57 10.98
C MET A 319 -4.41 14.60 10.25
N ILE A 320 -5.53 15.01 10.86
CA ILE A 320 -6.42 16.05 10.32
C ILE A 320 -5.67 17.38 10.23
N PHE A 321 -4.97 17.78 11.29
CA PHE A 321 -4.20 19.02 11.34
C PHE A 321 -3.14 19.09 10.24
N ILE A 322 -2.30 18.04 10.12
CA ILE A 322 -1.24 17.99 9.11
C ILE A 322 -1.83 18.03 7.70
N THR A 323 -2.97 17.35 7.48
CA THR A 323 -3.60 17.33 6.16
C THR A 323 -4.16 18.69 5.76
N HIS A 324 -4.80 19.45 6.67
CA HIS A 324 -5.30 20.81 6.38
C HIS A 324 -4.16 21.83 6.18
N LEU A 325 -2.96 21.56 6.71
CA LEU A 325 -1.79 22.36 6.37
C LEU A 325 -1.39 22.20 4.89
N LEU A 326 -1.60 20.99 4.35
CA LEU A 326 -1.10 20.57 3.03
C LEU A 326 -2.14 20.70 1.92
N ALA A 327 -3.42 20.45 2.20
CA ALA A 327 -4.51 20.46 1.22
C ALA A 327 -5.53 21.55 1.54
N GLU A 328 -6.05 22.22 0.51
CA GLU A 328 -6.99 23.33 0.65
C GLU A 328 -8.35 22.83 1.17
N GLU A 329 -8.96 21.87 0.48
CA GLU A 329 -10.26 21.30 0.86
C GLU A 329 -10.13 19.78 1.03
N PRO A 330 -9.43 19.31 2.08
CA PRO A 330 -9.18 17.88 2.25
C PRO A 330 -10.48 17.11 2.51
N GLU A 331 -10.59 15.90 1.94
CA GLU A 331 -11.63 14.97 2.35
C GLU A 331 -11.56 14.71 3.85
N LYS A 332 -12.74 14.72 4.49
CA LYS A 332 -12.86 14.43 5.91
C LYS A 332 -12.28 13.04 6.22
N LEU A 333 -11.55 12.92 7.32
CA LEU A 333 -11.10 11.64 7.86
C LEU A 333 -12.30 10.83 8.38
N ALA A 334 -13.05 10.25 7.46
CA ALA A 334 -14.29 9.51 7.68
C ALA A 334 -14.37 8.32 6.71
N GLY A 335 -15.33 7.42 6.96
CA GLY A 335 -15.57 6.28 6.08
C GLY A 335 -14.30 5.49 5.75
N PRO A 336 -13.97 5.26 4.46
CA PRO A 336 -12.79 4.49 4.05
C PRO A 336 -11.44 5.01 4.54
N LEU A 337 -11.22 6.33 4.64
CA LEU A 337 -9.94 6.89 5.13
C LEU A 337 -9.74 6.58 6.62
N LEU A 338 -10.81 6.73 7.41
CA LEU A 338 -10.81 6.37 8.83
C LEU A 338 -10.62 4.86 9.01
N ALA A 339 -11.28 4.05 8.16
CA ALA A 339 -11.13 2.59 8.17
C ALA A 339 -9.70 2.14 7.82
N ASP A 340 -9.05 2.74 6.81
CA ASP A 340 -7.65 2.43 6.46
C ASP A 340 -6.71 2.78 7.62
N THR A 341 -6.98 3.90 8.30
CA THR A 341 -6.23 4.31 9.50
C THR A 341 -6.43 3.29 10.62
N CYS A 342 -7.67 2.99 10.99
CA CYS A 342 -8.02 2.07 12.06
C CYS A 342 -7.40 0.68 11.85
N VAL A 343 -7.59 0.08 10.67
CA VAL A 343 -7.05 -1.26 10.40
C VAL A 343 -5.52 -1.28 10.46
N THR A 344 -4.86 -0.21 9.99
CA THR A 344 -3.39 -0.12 10.00
C THR A 344 -2.82 0.01 11.40
N LEU A 345 -3.50 0.75 12.28
CA LEU A 345 -3.12 0.91 13.68
C LEU A 345 -3.39 -0.35 14.50
N LEU A 346 -4.44 -1.11 14.17
CA LEU A 346 -4.76 -2.39 14.81
C LEU A 346 -3.82 -3.52 14.36
N LYS A 347 -3.59 -3.63 13.06
CA LYS A 347 -2.95 -4.77 12.43
C LYS A 347 -2.13 -4.30 11.23
N GLY A 348 -0.83 -4.15 11.43
CA GLY A 348 0.08 -3.71 10.39
C GLY A 348 1.54 -3.96 10.75
N ARG A 349 2.41 -3.92 9.73
CA ARG A 349 3.86 -4.11 9.92
C ARG A 349 4.47 -2.99 10.77
N ASN A 350 3.99 -1.75 10.62
CA ASN A 350 4.41 -0.61 11.44
C ASN A 350 3.95 -0.74 12.91
N ALA A 351 2.71 -1.19 13.15
CA ALA A 351 2.23 -1.48 14.51
C ALA A 351 3.00 -2.63 15.16
N TRP A 352 3.25 -3.71 14.41
CA TRP A 352 4.13 -4.80 14.87
C TRP A 352 5.53 -4.27 15.23
N TYR A 353 6.13 -3.43 14.39
CA TYR A 353 7.45 -2.85 14.65
C TYR A 353 7.48 -2.03 15.96
N GLY A 354 6.49 -1.16 16.17
CA GLY A 354 6.36 -0.41 17.42
C GLY A 354 6.18 -1.31 18.65
N GLN A 355 5.41 -2.39 18.52
CA GLN A 355 5.21 -3.37 19.58
C GLN A 355 6.51 -4.09 19.95
N MET A 356 7.27 -4.55 18.95
CA MET A 356 8.55 -5.25 19.18
C MET A 356 9.62 -4.32 19.77
N LEU A 357 9.68 -3.07 19.32
CA LEU A 357 10.57 -2.05 19.90
C LEU A 357 10.25 -1.82 21.38
N ALA A 358 8.98 -1.66 21.73
CA ALA A 358 8.56 -1.41 23.10
C ALA A 358 8.79 -2.60 24.03
N LYS A 359 8.78 -3.83 23.51
CA LYS A 359 9.14 -5.05 24.24
C LYS A 359 10.65 -5.28 24.34
N GLY A 360 11.47 -4.52 23.60
CA GLY A 360 12.91 -4.72 23.51
C GLY A 360 13.34 -5.94 22.68
N GLU A 361 12.42 -6.53 21.91
CA GLU A 361 12.68 -7.72 21.07
C GLU A 361 13.44 -7.37 19.79
N ILE A 362 13.30 -6.12 19.32
CA ILE A 362 14.12 -5.55 18.24
C ILE A 362 14.70 -4.23 18.71
N ASN A 363 15.76 -3.78 18.04
CA ASN A 363 16.35 -2.47 18.29
C ASN A 363 16.39 -1.63 17.00
N ARG A 364 16.64 -0.34 17.19
CA ARG A 364 16.67 0.66 16.11
C ARG A 364 17.85 0.47 15.13
N ASP A 365 18.83 -0.37 15.46
CA ASP A 365 20.01 -0.63 14.64
C ASP A 365 19.78 -1.74 13.60
N MET A 366 18.70 -2.51 13.74
CA MET A 366 18.29 -3.51 12.75
C MET A 366 17.81 -2.89 11.42
N GLY A 367 17.67 -1.56 11.37
CA GLY A 367 17.23 -0.80 10.21
C GLY A 367 15.74 -0.99 9.90
N ASP A 368 15.31 -0.35 8.81
CA ASP A 368 13.88 -0.31 8.45
C ASP A 368 13.44 -1.49 7.58
N SER A 369 14.37 -2.34 7.11
CA SER A 369 14.06 -3.51 6.30
C SER A 369 14.19 -4.79 7.12
N ILE A 370 13.08 -5.23 7.70
CA ILE A 370 13.07 -6.39 8.58
C ILE A 370 12.87 -7.68 7.77
N SER A 371 13.76 -8.64 7.97
CA SER A 371 13.69 -9.95 7.31
C SER A 371 12.33 -10.62 7.55
N GLY A 372 11.67 -11.09 6.49
CA GLY A 372 10.35 -11.72 6.56
C GLY A 372 9.15 -10.78 6.77
N LYS A 373 9.37 -9.48 7.07
CA LYS A 373 8.31 -8.47 7.19
C LYS A 373 8.37 -7.43 6.06
N GLY A 374 9.56 -7.13 5.55
CA GLY A 374 9.82 -6.10 4.55
C GLY A 374 10.02 -4.70 5.16
N MET A 375 9.95 -3.67 4.33
CA MET A 375 10.23 -2.29 4.71
C MET A 375 9.18 -1.71 5.69
N ILE A 376 9.65 -1.08 6.77
CA ILE A 376 8.92 -0.32 7.77
C ILE A 376 8.93 1.16 7.37
N GLN A 377 7.98 1.53 6.51
CA GLN A 377 7.94 2.86 5.91
C GLN A 377 7.58 3.98 6.90
N GLY A 378 7.02 3.63 8.07
CA GLY A 378 6.63 4.61 9.08
C GLY A 378 7.82 5.39 9.64
N VAL A 379 9.01 4.80 9.75
CA VAL A 379 10.21 5.48 10.29
C VAL A 379 10.65 6.63 9.38
N SER A 380 10.79 6.36 8.08
CA SER A 380 11.08 7.40 7.08
C SER A 380 9.99 8.49 7.06
N ALA A 381 8.72 8.12 7.15
CA ALA A 381 7.61 9.08 7.17
C ALA A 381 7.62 9.96 8.44
N VAL A 382 8.03 9.43 9.61
CA VAL A 382 8.21 10.23 10.84
C VAL A 382 9.21 11.34 10.60
N GLY A 383 10.37 11.00 10.03
CA GLY A 383 11.41 11.99 9.70
C GLY A 383 10.91 13.04 8.72
N ALA A 384 10.26 12.61 7.65
CA ALA A 384 9.73 13.47 6.61
C ALA A 384 8.72 14.51 7.14
N PHE A 385 7.67 14.06 7.85
CA PHE A 385 6.66 14.97 8.41
C PHE A 385 7.24 15.86 9.52
N TYR A 386 8.07 15.32 10.42
CA TYR A 386 8.68 16.12 11.48
C TYR A 386 9.55 17.24 10.91
N GLN A 387 10.43 16.93 9.96
CA GLN A 387 11.34 17.91 9.36
C GLN A 387 10.58 19.02 8.63
N LEU A 388 9.51 18.68 7.90
CA LEU A 388 8.66 19.66 7.24
C LEU A 388 8.00 20.60 8.26
N LEU A 389 7.33 20.04 9.27
CA LEU A 389 6.57 20.81 10.25
C LEU A 389 7.43 21.59 11.23
N SER A 390 8.75 21.34 11.26
CA SER A 390 9.73 22.08 12.07
C SER A 390 10.37 23.26 11.34
N GLN A 391 10.05 23.48 10.06
CA GLN A 391 10.67 24.56 9.29
C GLN A 391 10.27 25.93 9.82
N SER A 392 11.24 26.83 9.95
CA SER A 392 11.02 28.20 10.45
C SER A 392 10.16 29.05 9.52
N SER A 393 10.08 28.69 8.23
CA SER A 393 9.17 29.31 7.27
C SER A 393 7.70 29.00 7.56
N LEU A 394 7.42 28.00 8.38
CA LEU A 394 6.09 27.64 8.83
C LEU A 394 5.87 28.13 10.25
N SER A 395 4.79 28.88 10.43
CA SER A 395 4.33 29.24 11.76
C SER A 395 2.82 29.26 11.81
N ILE A 396 2.28 28.78 12.92
CA ILE A 396 0.88 28.84 13.29
C ILE A 396 0.73 29.63 14.59
N MET A 397 -0.43 30.21 14.83
CA MET A 397 -0.71 30.86 16.10
C MET A 397 -1.06 29.79 17.14
N HIS A 398 -0.31 29.75 18.24
CA HIS A 398 -0.65 28.87 19.35
C HIS A 398 -2.00 29.30 19.96
N PRO A 399 -2.97 28.38 20.16
CA PRO A 399 -4.31 28.71 20.63
C PRO A 399 -4.32 29.40 21.99
N GLU A 400 -3.52 28.87 22.93
CA GLU A 400 -3.46 29.36 24.31
C GLU A 400 -2.46 30.52 24.48
N GLU A 401 -1.21 30.33 24.04
CA GLU A 401 -0.15 31.33 24.23
C GLU A 401 -0.26 32.57 23.32
N LYS A 402 -1.08 32.51 22.26
CA LYS A 402 -1.21 33.56 21.23
C LYS A 402 0.15 33.99 20.64
N LYS A 403 1.09 33.06 20.54
CA LYS A 403 2.41 33.29 19.95
C LYS A 403 2.60 32.44 18.69
N PRO A 404 3.37 32.90 17.70
CA PRO A 404 3.75 32.10 16.56
C PRO A 404 4.63 30.92 17.00
N VAL A 405 4.24 29.69 16.64
CA VAL A 405 4.99 28.45 16.92
C VAL A 405 5.12 27.62 15.65
N ALA A 406 6.09 26.70 15.60
CA ALA A 406 6.20 25.76 14.49
C ALA A 406 5.00 24.79 14.51
N PRO A 407 4.45 24.39 13.35
CA PRO A 407 3.33 23.44 13.28
C PRO A 407 3.56 22.15 14.08
N VAL A 408 4.81 21.67 14.14
CA VAL A 408 5.16 20.44 14.88
C VAL A 408 4.86 20.51 16.38
N GLU A 409 4.79 21.71 16.96
CA GLU A 409 4.41 21.89 18.37
C GLU A 409 2.94 21.52 18.63
N SER A 410 2.09 21.56 17.59
CA SER A 410 0.73 21.02 17.66
C SER A 410 0.64 19.51 17.43
N CYS A 411 1.78 18.83 17.19
CA CYS A 411 1.87 17.40 16.91
C CYS A 411 2.80 16.66 17.90
N PRO A 412 2.45 16.61 19.20
CA PRO A 412 3.28 16.00 20.24
C PRO A 412 3.54 14.50 20.03
N ILE A 413 2.61 13.75 19.44
CA ILE A 413 2.85 12.33 19.14
C ILE A 413 3.91 12.20 18.05
N LEU A 414 3.77 12.94 16.93
CA LEU A 414 4.78 12.94 15.88
C LEU A 414 6.16 13.37 16.40
N LYS A 415 6.22 14.45 17.20
CA LYS A 415 7.46 14.94 17.84
C LYS A 415 8.10 13.89 18.74
N THR A 416 7.30 13.17 19.52
CA THR A 416 7.77 12.09 20.39
C THR A 416 8.27 10.89 19.59
N LEU A 417 7.55 10.49 18.54
CA LEU A 417 8.00 9.43 17.64
C LEU A 417 9.32 9.78 16.96
N TYR A 418 9.53 11.04 16.57
CA TYR A 418 10.80 11.51 16.03
C TYR A 418 11.95 11.37 17.05
N LYS A 419 11.72 11.78 18.30
CA LYS A 419 12.71 11.63 19.39
C LYS A 419 13.02 10.19 19.74
N ILE A 420 12.04 9.29 19.61
CA ILE A 420 12.22 7.85 19.85
C ILE A 420 12.98 7.20 18.69
N LEU A 421 12.57 7.47 17.45
CA LEU A 421 13.01 6.70 16.27
C LEU A 421 14.24 7.30 15.58
N ILE A 422 14.33 8.63 15.51
CA ILE A 422 15.34 9.32 14.69
C ILE A 422 16.49 9.86 15.55
N THR A 423 16.23 10.77 16.49
CA THR A 423 17.32 11.34 17.34
C THR A 423 17.72 10.41 18.47
N ARG A 424 16.85 9.45 18.81
CA ARG A 424 17.07 8.44 19.85
C ARG A 424 17.24 9.00 21.26
N GLU A 425 16.83 10.25 21.48
CA GLU A 425 16.87 10.96 22.76
C GLU A 425 15.91 10.40 23.80
N GLN A 426 14.85 9.70 23.36
CA GLN A 426 13.81 9.16 24.22
C GLN A 426 13.63 7.65 24.04
N SER A 427 13.20 7.00 25.13
CA SER A 427 12.75 5.60 25.10
C SER A 427 11.30 5.49 24.65
N THR A 428 10.86 4.28 24.32
CA THR A 428 9.48 4.02 23.90
C THR A 428 8.44 4.45 24.93
N GLN A 429 8.79 4.49 26.22
CA GLN A 429 7.92 4.95 27.32
C GLN A 429 7.47 6.40 27.16
N ALA A 430 8.25 7.23 26.45
CA ALA A 430 7.89 8.62 26.19
C ALA A 430 6.57 8.75 25.42
N ILE A 431 6.15 7.74 24.65
CA ILE A 431 4.86 7.77 23.94
C ILE A 431 3.67 7.87 24.91
N LEU A 432 3.78 7.27 26.10
CA LEU A 432 2.74 7.36 27.14
C LEU A 432 2.78 8.70 27.87
N GLN A 433 3.97 9.29 28.01
CA GLN A 433 4.12 10.63 28.58
C GLN A 433 3.49 11.67 27.66
N ALA A 434 3.70 11.53 26.34
CA ALA A 434 3.08 12.38 25.32
C ALA A 434 1.55 12.24 25.21
N LEU A 435 0.92 11.28 25.89
CA LEU A 435 -0.54 11.18 26.04
C LEU A 435 -1.05 11.73 27.38
N ARG A 436 -0.15 11.92 28.35
CA ARG A 436 -0.45 12.36 29.73
C ARG A 436 -0.03 13.80 29.98
N ASP A 437 0.57 14.45 28.99
CA ASP A 437 0.99 15.84 29.09
C ASP A 437 -0.24 16.72 29.29
N GLU A 438 -0.31 17.38 30.44
CA GLU A 438 -1.45 18.23 30.83
C GLU A 438 -1.59 19.47 29.93
N THR A 439 -0.57 19.80 29.16
CA THR A 439 -0.59 20.87 28.14
C THR A 439 -1.03 20.38 26.76
N LEU A 440 -1.42 19.11 26.61
CA LEU A 440 -2.02 18.60 25.39
C LEU A 440 -3.34 19.31 25.11
N ASN A 441 -3.42 19.99 23.97
CA ASN A 441 -4.69 20.47 23.42
C ASN A 441 -5.68 19.31 23.29
N ASP A 442 -6.94 19.57 23.60
CA ASP A 442 -8.03 18.64 23.28
C ASP A 442 -7.96 18.32 21.77
N PRO A 443 -8.02 17.04 21.36
CA PRO A 443 -8.10 16.65 19.95
C PRO A 443 -9.14 17.46 19.16
N ARG A 444 -10.25 17.85 19.79
CA ARG A 444 -11.29 18.70 19.23
C ARG A 444 -10.74 20.07 18.84
N ASP A 445 -10.04 20.75 19.73
CA ASP A 445 -9.52 22.09 19.50
C ASP A 445 -8.55 22.09 18.31
N ARG A 446 -7.67 21.08 18.25
CA ARG A 446 -6.76 20.87 17.10
C ARG A 446 -7.51 20.75 15.78
N ILE A 447 -8.64 20.03 15.77
CA ILE A 447 -9.48 19.86 14.58
C ILE A 447 -10.16 21.18 14.19
N GLU A 448 -10.70 21.93 15.16
CA GLU A 448 -11.33 23.23 14.92
C GLU A 448 -10.33 24.24 14.33
N ILE A 449 -9.10 24.27 14.86
CA ILE A 449 -7.99 25.09 14.35
C ILE A 449 -7.66 24.72 12.91
N ALA A 450 -7.54 23.42 12.61
CA ALA A 450 -7.24 22.93 11.27
C ALA A 450 -8.30 23.37 10.24
N GLN A 451 -9.58 23.35 10.63
CA GLN A 451 -10.72 23.72 9.77
C GLN A 451 -10.88 25.22 9.54
N SER A 452 -10.16 26.07 10.28
CA SER A 452 -10.17 27.53 10.04
C SER A 452 -9.46 27.94 8.75
N HIS A 453 -8.71 27.02 8.10
CA HIS A 453 -7.87 27.25 6.92
C HIS A 453 -6.81 28.35 7.07
N ALA A 454 -6.62 28.90 8.27
CA ALA A 454 -5.67 29.97 8.54
C ALA A 454 -4.20 29.58 8.28
N PHE A 455 -3.93 28.28 8.10
CA PHE A 455 -2.58 27.71 7.97
C PHE A 455 -2.37 26.91 6.70
N TYR A 456 -3.30 26.91 5.73
CA TYR A 456 -3.08 26.24 4.45
C TYR A 456 -1.85 26.84 3.72
N ARG A 457 -0.96 25.96 3.25
CA ARG A 457 0.29 26.33 2.57
C ARG A 457 0.49 25.48 1.31
N PRO A 458 -0.02 25.91 0.14
CA PRO A 458 0.11 25.15 -1.12
C PRO A 458 1.57 24.92 -1.53
N SER A 459 2.48 25.82 -1.17
CA SER A 459 3.92 25.69 -1.43
C SER A 459 4.53 24.42 -0.82
N LEU A 460 3.94 23.87 0.25
CA LEU A 460 4.36 22.60 0.85
C LEU A 460 4.06 21.38 -0.03
N LEU A 461 3.37 21.58 -1.14
CA LEU A 461 3.13 20.60 -2.19
C LEU A 461 3.81 20.99 -3.51
N ASP A 462 4.83 21.85 -3.52
CA ASP A 462 5.48 22.25 -4.79
C ASP A 462 4.44 22.84 -5.79
N GLN A 463 3.41 23.51 -5.25
CA GLN A 463 2.42 24.27 -6.01
C GLN A 463 2.73 25.77 -5.88
N PRO A 464 2.59 26.54 -6.97
CA PRO A 464 2.94 27.97 -7.01
C PRO A 464 2.09 28.84 -6.08
#